data_AF-A0A1M5C993-F1
#
_entry.id   AF-A0A1M5C993-F1
#
_cell.length_a   1.000
_cell.length_b   1.000
_cell.length_c   1.000
_cell.angle_alpha   90.00
_cell.angle_beta   90.00
_cell.angle_gamma   90.00
#
_symmetry.space_group_name_H-M   'P 1'
#
loop_
_entity.id
_entity.type
_entity.pdbx_description
1 polymer ?
#
loop_
_entity_poly.entity_id
_entity_poly.type
_entity_poly.pdbx_seq_one_letter_code
_entity_poly.pdbx_strand_id
1 'polypeptide(L)'
;MVKSFNKTLFGYKPGEVLNEIEKMDKEHQQKVTSLQEEIAKLKNELTESRERVAALEQQLQVYIDREHAIADVLITAQKNASRIEEEARETAQRMLEKAEEELQKKQQELEKLRQKVQHFRQEFGEILEKYKQSLDTMEGLTGQVLYLPTLAVKQ
;
A
#
# COMPACT_ATOMS: atom_id res chain seq x y z
N MET A 1 23.91 -48.28 -60.88
CA MET A 1 24.45 -48.80 -62.15
C MET A 1 25.26 -50.03 -61.84
N VAL A 2 24.87 -51.21 -62.35
CA VAL A 2 25.65 -52.44 -62.17
C VAL A 2 26.76 -52.45 -63.22
N LYS A 3 28.01 -52.25 -62.81
CA LYS A 3 29.16 -52.39 -63.70
C LYS A 3 29.44 -53.88 -63.90
N SER A 4 29.46 -54.33 -65.15
CA SER A 4 29.75 -55.72 -65.50
C SER A 4 31.24 -55.92 -65.70
N PHE A 5 31.86 -56.80 -64.91
CA PHE A 5 33.24 -57.25 -65.10
C PHE A 5 33.40 -58.06 -66.40
N ASN A 6 34.52 -57.92 -67.10
CA ASN A 6 34.78 -58.72 -68.30
C ASN A 6 34.96 -60.21 -67.93
N LYS A 7 34.13 -61.08 -68.52
CA LYS A 7 34.18 -62.53 -68.31
C LYS A 7 35.18 -63.18 -69.26
N THR A 8 36.19 -63.86 -68.73
CA THR A 8 37.02 -64.83 -69.45
C THR A 8 36.39 -66.22 -69.38
N LEU A 9 36.86 -67.17 -70.20
CA LEU A 9 36.37 -68.56 -70.26
C LEU A 9 36.40 -69.32 -68.91
N PHE A 10 37.07 -68.77 -67.89
CA PHE A 10 37.19 -69.34 -66.55
C PHE A 10 36.79 -68.37 -65.40
N GLY A 11 36.09 -67.26 -65.67
CA GLY A 11 35.59 -66.36 -64.63
C GLY A 11 35.77 -64.88 -64.93
N TYR A 12 35.96 -64.06 -63.89
CA TYR A 12 36.23 -62.61 -64.04
C TYR A 12 37.72 -62.32 -64.07
N LYS A 13 38.12 -61.27 -64.79
CA LYS A 13 39.52 -60.84 -64.87
C LYS A 13 40.02 -60.39 -63.49
N PRO A 14 41.03 -61.07 -62.88
CA PRO A 14 41.44 -60.81 -61.50
C PRO A 14 41.85 -59.35 -61.24
N GLY A 15 42.55 -58.70 -62.18
CA GLY A 15 42.95 -57.30 -62.03
C GLY A 15 41.81 -56.28 -62.07
N GLU A 16 40.71 -56.56 -62.77
CA GLU A 16 39.53 -55.68 -62.76
C GLU A 16 38.75 -55.82 -61.46
N VAL A 17 38.65 -57.04 -60.93
CA VAL A 17 38.03 -57.32 -59.63
C VAL A 17 38.83 -56.69 -58.49
N LEU A 18 40.16 -56.83 -58.50
CA LEU A 18 41.03 -56.21 -57.49
C LEU A 18 40.94 -54.67 -57.48
N ASN A 19 40.90 -54.05 -58.66
CA ASN A 19 40.77 -52.59 -58.77
C ASN A 19 39.39 -52.09 -58.29
N GLU A 20 38.31 -52.82 -58.59
CA GLU A 20 36.97 -52.45 -58.09
C GLU A 20 36.86 -52.66 -56.57
N ILE A 21 37.47 -53.71 -56.01
CA ILE A 21 37.56 -53.92 -54.56
C ILE A 21 38.33 -52.75 -53.91
N GLU A 22 39.49 -52.36 -54.46
CA GLU A 22 40.27 -51.26 -53.93
C GLU A 22 39.51 -49.92 -54.01
N LYS A 23 38.75 -49.70 -55.09
CA LYS A 23 37.89 -48.53 -55.23
C LYS A 23 36.76 -48.52 -54.20
N MET A 24 36.10 -49.67 -54.00
CA MET A 24 35.06 -49.81 -52.98
C MET A 24 35.62 -49.59 -51.57
N ASP A 25 36.80 -50.14 -51.25
CA ASP A 25 37.45 -49.94 -49.96
C ASP A 25 37.76 -48.46 -49.70
N LYS A 26 38.26 -47.73 -50.71
CA LYS A 26 38.49 -46.29 -50.61
C LYS A 26 37.19 -45.51 -50.41
N GLU A 27 36.13 -45.83 -51.14
CA GLU A 27 34.82 -45.19 -50.98
C GLU A 27 34.20 -45.46 -49.60
N HIS A 28 34.33 -46.69 -49.10
CA HIS A 28 33.89 -47.06 -47.76
C HIS A 28 34.70 -46.35 -46.69
N GLN A 29 36.02 -46.25 -46.83
CA GLN A 29 36.87 -45.48 -45.92
C GLN A 29 36.46 -44.01 -45.88
N GLN A 30 36.25 -43.37 -47.04
CA GLN A 30 35.75 -41.99 -47.11
C GLN A 30 34.37 -41.80 -46.48
N LYS A 31 33.49 -42.79 -46.62
CA LYS A 31 32.17 -42.75 -45.97
C LYS A 31 32.28 -42.91 -44.46
N VAL A 32 33.18 -43.77 -43.97
CA VAL A 32 33.43 -43.93 -42.54
C VAL A 32 34.01 -42.65 -41.95
N THR A 33 34.97 -42.00 -42.62
CA THR A 33 35.57 -40.75 -42.13
C THR A 33 34.54 -39.61 -42.09
N SER A 34 33.74 -39.44 -43.15
CA SER A 34 32.69 -38.40 -43.18
C SER A 34 31.63 -38.61 -42.10
N LEU A 35 31.18 -39.86 -41.88
CA LEU A 35 30.25 -40.17 -40.78
C LEU A 35 30.87 -39.93 -39.40
N GLN A 36 32.17 -40.21 -39.22
CA GLN A 36 32.87 -39.92 -37.97
C GLN A 36 32.96 -38.42 -37.69
N GLU A 37 33.23 -37.60 -38.71
CA GLU A 37 33.22 -36.14 -38.62
C GLU A 37 31.82 -35.61 -38.27
N GLU A 38 30.78 -36.13 -38.91
CA GLU A 38 29.39 -35.76 -38.61
C GLU A 38 28.99 -36.13 -37.18
N ILE A 39 29.35 -37.34 -36.72
CA ILE A 39 29.14 -37.76 -35.33
C ILE A 39 29.86 -36.84 -34.35
N ALA A 40 31.10 -36.42 -34.66
CA ALA A 40 31.85 -35.50 -33.81
C ALA A 40 31.16 -34.14 -33.73
N LYS A 41 30.69 -33.61 -34.87
CA LYS A 41 29.94 -32.36 -34.92
C LYS A 41 28.64 -32.43 -34.12
N LEU A 42 27.84 -33.48 -34.32
CA LEU A 42 26.58 -33.69 -33.60
C LEU A 42 26.80 -33.83 -32.09
N LYS A 43 27.88 -34.48 -31.67
CA LYS A 43 28.24 -34.57 -30.24
C LYS A 43 28.55 -33.19 -29.65
N ASN A 44 29.28 -32.34 -30.38
CA ASN A 44 29.60 -30.98 -29.93
C ASN A 44 28.33 -30.11 -29.84
N GLU A 45 27.46 -30.18 -30.85
CA GLU A 45 26.17 -29.46 -30.83
C GLU A 45 25.28 -29.93 -29.67
N LEU A 46 25.26 -31.24 -29.38
CA LEU A 46 24.53 -31.80 -28.25
C LEU A 46 25.09 -31.32 -26.91
N THR A 47 26.42 -31.24 -26.76
CA THR A 47 27.04 -30.73 -25.52
C THR A 47 26.71 -29.26 -25.32
N GLU A 48 26.85 -28.43 -26.36
CA GLU A 48 26.52 -27.00 -26.27
C GLU A 48 25.02 -26.78 -25.98
N SER A 49 24.14 -27.57 -26.60
CA SER A 49 22.70 -27.49 -26.32
C SER A 49 22.38 -27.84 -24.87
N ARG A 50 23.06 -28.84 -24.30
CA ARG A 50 22.87 -29.23 -22.89
C ARG A 50 23.35 -28.15 -21.94
N GLU A 51 24.50 -27.54 -22.21
CA GLU A 51 25.02 -26.42 -21.44
C GLU A 51 24.07 -25.22 -21.48
N ARG A 52 23.52 -24.90 -22.66
CA ARG A 52 22.51 -23.85 -22.81
C ARG A 52 21.24 -24.14 -22.02
N VAL A 53 20.75 -25.38 -22.05
CA VAL A 53 19.56 -25.79 -21.25
C VAL A 53 19.84 -25.63 -19.76
N ALA A 54 20.99 -26.12 -19.27
CA ALA A 54 21.36 -25.99 -17.86
C ALA A 54 21.48 -24.53 -17.42
N ALA A 55 22.05 -23.66 -18.27
CA ALA A 55 22.13 -22.23 -17.99
C ALA A 55 20.75 -21.56 -17.93
N LEU A 56 19.83 -21.93 -18.84
CA LEU A 56 18.47 -21.42 -18.85
C LEU A 56 17.66 -21.90 -17.63
N GLU A 57 17.83 -23.16 -17.23
CA GLU A 57 17.21 -23.70 -16.01
C GLU A 57 17.69 -22.95 -14.76
N GLN A 58 18.99 -22.66 -14.67
CA GLN A 58 19.53 -21.85 -13.57
C GLN A 58 18.95 -20.43 -13.57
N GLN A 59 18.85 -19.78 -14.73
CA GLN A 59 18.25 -18.46 -14.84
C GLN A 59 16.77 -18.47 -14.46
N LEU A 60 16.01 -19.49 -14.91
CA LEU A 60 14.61 -19.66 -14.56
C LEU A 60 14.42 -19.77 -13.05
N GLN A 61 15.27 -20.55 -12.37
CA GLN A 61 15.22 -20.66 -10.92
C GLN A 61 15.43 -19.31 -10.23
N VAL A 62 16.39 -18.51 -10.71
CA VAL A 62 16.62 -17.16 -10.18
C VAL A 62 15.39 -16.25 -10.38
N TYR A 63 14.69 -16.37 -11.50
CA TYR A 63 13.46 -15.61 -11.74
C TYR A 63 12.33 -16.04 -10.81
N ILE A 64 12.15 -17.35 -10.61
CA ILE A 64 11.15 -17.91 -9.69
C ILE A 64 11.41 -17.42 -8.26
N ASP A 65 12.66 -17.48 -7.80
CA ASP A 65 13.03 -17.02 -6.45
C ASP A 65 12.76 -15.52 -6.26
N ARG A 66 13.04 -14.70 -7.30
CA ARG A 66 12.72 -13.27 -7.29
C ARG A 66 11.23 -12.99 -7.29
N GLU A 67 10.45 -13.75 -8.06
CA GLU A 67 9.00 -13.63 -8.10
C GLU A 67 8.40 -13.91 -6.72
N HIS A 68 8.85 -14.97 -6.05
CA HIS A 68 8.44 -15.29 -4.68
C HIS A 68 8.79 -14.16 -3.70
N ALA A 69 10.01 -13.62 -3.75
CA ALA A 69 10.40 -12.50 -2.90
C ALA A 69 9.54 -11.25 -3.13
N ILE A 70 9.20 -10.94 -4.38
CA ILE A 70 8.30 -9.82 -4.72
C ILE A 70 6.89 -10.09 -4.17
N ALA A 71 6.38 -11.30 -4.33
CA ALA A 71 5.07 -11.68 -3.81
C ALA A 71 4.99 -11.51 -2.28
N ASP A 72 6.01 -11.96 -1.54
CA ASP A 72 6.08 -11.83 -0.08
C ASP A 72 6.10 -10.35 0.36
N VAL A 73 6.86 -9.52 -0.34
CA VAL A 73 6.91 -8.07 -0.09
C VAL A 73 5.53 -7.45 -0.36
N LEU A 74 4.86 -7.80 -1.46
CA LEU A 74 3.54 -7.28 -1.79
C LEU A 74 2.49 -7.66 -0.75
N ILE A 75 2.47 -8.92 -0.32
CA ILE A 75 1.56 -9.39 0.74
C ILE A 75 1.81 -8.64 2.04
N THR A 76 3.08 -8.47 2.41
CA THR A 76 3.46 -7.75 3.64
C THR A 76 3.07 -6.28 3.56
N ALA A 77 3.32 -5.63 2.43
CA ALA A 77 2.93 -4.25 2.18
C ALA A 77 1.41 -4.08 2.26
N GLN A 78 0.63 -4.98 1.65
CA GLN A 78 -0.83 -4.94 1.71
C GLN A 78 -1.37 -5.10 3.14
N LYS A 79 -0.82 -6.06 3.90
CA LYS A 79 -1.20 -6.26 5.31
C LYS A 79 -0.90 -5.01 6.15
N ASN A 80 0.29 -4.43 5.96
CA ASN A 80 0.68 -3.22 6.67
C ASN A 80 -0.18 -2.02 6.29
N ALA A 81 -0.47 -1.83 5.01
CA ALA A 81 -1.35 -0.77 4.54
C ALA A 81 -2.76 -0.90 5.14
N SER A 82 -3.33 -2.11 5.13
CA SER A 82 -4.64 -2.38 5.72
C SER A 82 -4.67 -2.10 7.22
N ARG A 83 -3.60 -2.48 7.94
CA ARG A 83 -3.46 -2.18 9.38
C ARG A 83 -3.39 -0.68 9.65
N ILE A 84 -2.59 0.05 8.87
CA ILE A 84 -2.46 1.51 9.02
C ILE A 84 -3.78 2.21 8.71
N GLU A 85 -4.51 1.76 7.68
CA GLU A 85 -5.82 2.30 7.34
C GLU A 85 -6.81 2.09 8.48
N GLU A 86 -6.86 0.89 9.07
CA GLU A 86 -7.76 0.59 10.18
C GLU A 86 -7.40 1.41 11.43
N GLU A 87 -6.12 1.50 11.79
CA GLU A 87 -5.65 2.34 12.90
C GLU A 87 -6.00 3.82 12.67
N ALA A 88 -5.87 4.32 11.45
CA ALA A 88 -6.25 5.68 11.09
C ALA A 88 -7.77 5.89 11.21
N ARG A 89 -8.58 4.93 10.79
CA ARG A 89 -10.05 4.98 10.93
C ARG A 89 -10.47 4.97 12.38
N GLU A 90 -9.94 4.07 13.19
CA GLU A 90 -10.25 4.00 14.62
C GLU A 90 -9.82 5.25 15.37
N THR A 91 -8.64 5.80 15.06
CA THR A 91 -8.16 7.03 15.71
C THR A 91 -9.00 8.23 15.29
N ALA A 92 -9.38 8.34 14.02
CA ALA A 92 -10.29 9.37 13.54
C ALA A 92 -11.66 9.29 14.25
N GLN A 93 -12.23 8.09 14.37
CA GLN A 93 -13.49 7.90 15.06
C GLN A 93 -13.38 8.28 16.55
N ARG A 94 -12.33 7.83 17.24
CA ARG A 94 -12.08 8.21 18.64
C ARG A 94 -11.89 9.71 18.83
N MET A 95 -11.28 10.41 17.86
CA MET A 95 -11.14 11.87 17.91
C MET A 95 -12.49 12.57 17.72
N LEU A 96 -13.33 12.07 16.81
CA LEU A 96 -14.69 12.61 16.60
C LEU A 96 -15.55 12.44 17.86
N GLU A 97 -15.58 11.24 18.43
CA GLU A 97 -16.34 10.95 19.66
C GLU A 97 -15.90 11.87 20.81
N LYS A 98 -14.59 12.04 21.01
CA LYS A 98 -14.06 12.97 22.02
C LYS A 98 -14.47 14.42 21.77
N ALA A 99 -14.38 14.87 20.51
CA ALA A 99 -14.76 16.23 20.15
C ALA A 99 -16.27 16.48 20.37
N GLU A 100 -17.11 15.49 20.07
CA GLU A 100 -18.55 15.55 20.33
C GLU A 100 -18.87 15.61 21.83
N GLU A 101 -18.22 14.78 22.64
CA GLU A 101 -18.37 14.82 24.10
C GLU A 101 -17.95 16.18 24.69
N GLU A 102 -16.82 16.73 24.24
CA GLU A 102 -16.34 18.04 24.67
C GLU A 102 -17.31 19.16 24.24
N LEU A 103 -17.83 19.09 23.02
CA LEU A 103 -18.81 20.04 22.52
C LEU A 103 -20.08 20.03 23.36
N GLN A 104 -20.61 18.84 23.69
CA GLN A 104 -21.79 18.70 24.54
C GLN A 104 -21.54 19.27 25.94
N LYS A 105 -20.38 18.98 26.56
CA LYS A 105 -20.01 19.55 27.87
C LYS A 105 -19.97 21.08 27.81
N LYS A 106 -19.35 21.65 26.77
CA LYS A 106 -19.26 23.11 26.58
C LYS A 106 -20.62 23.75 26.35
N GLN A 107 -21.52 23.09 25.61
CA GLN A 107 -22.90 23.55 25.43
C GLN A 107 -23.65 23.60 26.78
N GLN A 108 -23.54 22.55 27.60
CA GLN A 108 -24.14 22.52 28.93
C GLN A 108 -23.57 23.59 29.87
N GLU A 109 -22.26 23.81 29.85
CA GLU A 109 -21.61 24.89 30.61
C GLU A 109 -22.14 26.28 30.19
N LEU A 110 -22.28 26.49 28.88
CA LEU A 110 -22.78 27.75 28.32
C LEU A 110 -24.23 28.00 28.71
N GLU A 111 -25.07 26.97 28.71
CA GLU A 111 -26.47 27.07 29.13
C GLU A 111 -26.60 27.37 30.62
N LYS A 112 -25.81 26.71 31.47
CA LYS A 112 -25.72 27.04 32.90
C LYS A 112 -25.27 28.48 33.12
N LEU A 113 -24.31 28.98 32.34
CA LEU A 113 -23.83 30.36 32.44
C LEU A 113 -24.93 31.35 32.04
N ARG A 114 -25.69 31.07 30.97
CA ARG A 114 -26.85 31.88 30.56
C ARG A 114 -27.90 31.96 31.66
N GLN A 115 -28.24 30.84 32.30
CA GLN A 115 -29.17 30.81 33.42
C GLN A 115 -28.67 31.66 34.60
N LYS A 116 -27.38 31.56 34.95
CA LYS A 116 -26.76 32.41 36.00
C LYS A 116 -26.83 33.89 35.67
N VAL A 117 -26.57 34.28 34.41
CA VAL A 117 -26.68 35.68 33.96
C VAL A 117 -28.13 36.16 34.07
N GLN A 118 -29.10 35.33 33.69
CA GLN A 118 -30.51 35.69 33.79
C GLN A 118 -30.94 35.87 35.26
N HIS A 119 -30.55 34.96 36.15
CA HIS A 119 -30.81 35.10 37.57
C HIS A 119 -30.16 36.34 38.16
N PHE A 120 -28.89 36.60 37.84
CA PHE A 120 -28.22 37.81 38.30
C PHE A 120 -28.94 39.09 37.86
N ARG A 121 -29.42 39.15 36.59
CA ARG A 121 -30.19 40.31 36.11
C ARG A 121 -31.52 40.48 36.86
N GLN A 122 -32.19 39.39 37.21
CA GLN A 122 -33.43 39.43 38.00
C GLN A 122 -33.16 39.92 39.42
N GLU A 123 -32.21 39.29 40.13
CA GLU A 123 -31.83 39.67 41.49
C GLU A 123 -31.37 41.13 41.56
N PHE A 124 -30.54 41.56 40.62
CA PHE A 124 -30.06 42.94 40.54
C PHE A 124 -31.20 43.93 40.28
N GLY A 125 -32.14 43.57 39.40
CA GLY A 125 -33.35 44.37 39.15
C GLY A 125 -34.22 44.51 40.40
N GLU A 126 -34.44 43.43 41.14
CA GLU A 126 -35.18 43.45 42.41
C GLU A 126 -34.49 44.31 43.47
N ILE A 127 -33.16 44.25 43.56
CA ILE A 127 -32.39 45.09 44.48
C ILE A 127 -32.53 46.57 44.12
N LEU A 128 -32.40 46.93 42.83
CA LEU A 128 -32.59 48.30 42.38
C LEU A 128 -34.01 48.81 42.66
N GLU A 129 -35.03 47.97 42.45
CA GLU A 129 -36.41 48.34 42.71
C GLU A 129 -36.66 48.56 44.21
N LYS A 130 -36.11 47.69 45.08
CA LYS A 130 -36.13 47.89 46.54
C LYS A 130 -35.43 49.19 46.96
N TYR A 131 -34.29 49.50 46.35
CA TYR A 131 -33.57 50.76 46.60
C TYR A 131 -34.40 51.97 46.18
N LYS A 132 -35.02 51.92 45.00
CA LYS A 132 -35.90 52.98 44.51
C LYS A 132 -37.10 53.20 45.44
N GLN A 133 -37.79 52.13 45.83
CA GLN A 133 -38.90 52.21 46.78
C GLN A 133 -38.47 52.80 48.13
N SER A 134 -37.27 52.46 48.60
CA SER A 134 -36.71 53.00 49.85
C SER A 134 -36.39 54.50 49.75
N LEU A 135 -35.95 54.98 48.58
CA LEU A 135 -35.71 56.40 48.32
C LEU A 135 -37.03 57.17 48.22
N ASP A 136 -38.02 56.64 47.50
CA ASP A 136 -39.36 57.26 47.37
C ASP A 136 -40.06 57.37 48.74
N THR A 137 -39.87 56.40 49.64
CA THR A 137 -40.40 56.49 51.01
C THR A 137 -39.69 57.56 51.86
N MET A 138 -38.40 57.79 51.65
CA MET A 138 -37.69 58.91 52.30
C MET A 138 -38.12 60.27 51.75
N GLU A 139 -38.37 60.40 50.44
CA GLU A 139 -38.92 61.61 49.83
C GLU A 139 -40.36 61.90 50.30
N GLY A 140 -41.18 60.87 50.51
CA GLY A 140 -42.51 61.00 51.10
C GLY A 140 -42.49 61.51 52.56
N LEU A 141 -41.41 61.24 53.30
CA LEU A 141 -41.23 61.72 54.68
C LEU A 141 -40.71 63.17 54.74
N THR A 142 -39.91 63.62 53.76
CA THR A 142 -39.44 65.01 53.69
C THR A 142 -40.53 65.98 53.22
N GLY A 143 -41.55 65.50 52.49
CA GLY A 143 -42.72 66.28 52.09
C GLY A 143 -43.70 66.64 53.22
N GLN A 144 -43.59 66.04 54.42
CA GLN A 144 -44.48 66.31 55.56
C GLN A 144 -43.90 67.23 56.64
N VAL A 145 -42.62 67.62 56.56
CA VAL A 145 -42.08 68.60 57.51
C VAL A 145 -42.31 70.01 56.96
N LEU A 146 -43.56 70.47 57.11
CA LEU A 146 -43.90 71.88 57.01
C LEU A 146 -43.16 72.62 58.13
N TYR A 147 -42.03 73.24 57.82
CA TYR A 147 -41.36 74.17 58.73
C TYR A 147 -42.26 75.39 58.94
N LEU A 148 -43.03 75.39 60.02
CA LEU A 148 -43.65 76.59 60.56
C LEU A 148 -42.62 77.30 61.44
N PRO A 149 -42.20 78.53 61.10
CA PRO A 149 -41.32 79.31 61.97
C PRO A 149 -42.14 79.81 63.16
N THR A 150 -41.95 79.20 64.34
CA THR A 150 -42.43 79.80 65.59
C THR A 150 -41.58 81.03 65.90
N LEU A 151 -42.13 82.21 65.59
CA LEU A 151 -41.66 83.49 66.10
C LEU A 151 -41.76 83.47 67.62
N ALA A 152 -40.63 83.34 68.30
CA ALA A 152 -40.52 83.62 69.73
C ALA A 152 -40.61 85.14 69.94
N VAL A 153 -41.80 85.63 70.29
CA VAL A 153 -42.00 87.00 70.78
C VAL A 153 -41.54 87.05 72.24
N LYS A 154 -40.56 87.92 72.50
CA LYS A 154 -40.11 88.34 73.84
C LYS A 154 -41.27 88.87 74.69
N GLN A 155 -41.27 88.50 75.97
CA GLN A 155 -41.41 89.44 77.09
C GLN A 155 -40.45 89.02 78.21
#